data_AF-A0A937M8B2-F1
#
_entry.id   AF-A0A937M8B2-F1
#
_cell.length_a   1.000
_cell.length_b   1.000
_cell.length_c   1.000
_cell.angle_alpha   90.00
_cell.angle_beta   90.00
_cell.angle_gamma   90.00
#
_symmetry.space_group_name_H-M   'P 1'
#
loop_
_entity.id
_entity.type
_entity.pdbx_description
1 polymer ?
#
loop_
_entity_poly.entity_id
_entity_poly.type
_entity_poly.pdbx_seq_one_letter_code
_entity_poly.pdbx_strand_id
1 'polypeptide(L)'
;IRSGVIDYLEREGVVTLGFTGFQNRYALAMRRDRAEELDIASIEDLVPLASELSAGADLKFFGRSKWLRLRDLYNMDFSNKPTFDPSLMYTALVEGQVDLISAYTTDGRVAAFDLVLLEDPRNALLAYDAMLLALDAAASNPAFMRVVDSIIDSISDASMRQANRLVDVDGESVNAAIEYLRSRMLSN
;
A
#
# COMPACT_ATOMS: atom_id res chain seq x y z
N ILE A 1 14.00 6.23 -11.01
CA ILE A 1 12.58 6.00 -11.41
C ILE A 1 11.79 7.30 -11.31
N ARG A 2 11.71 7.96 -10.14
CA ARG A 2 11.00 9.25 -9.98
C ARG A 2 11.46 10.32 -10.98
N SER A 3 12.77 10.57 -11.11
CA SER A 3 13.31 11.53 -12.09
C SER A 3 12.94 11.21 -13.54
N GLY A 4 13.12 9.97 -13.99
CA GLY A 4 12.82 9.58 -15.37
C GLY A 4 11.33 9.64 -15.75
N VAL A 5 10.41 9.52 -14.79
CA VAL A 5 8.97 9.72 -15.04
C VAL A 5 8.64 11.21 -15.17
N ILE A 6 9.21 12.05 -14.30
CA ILE A 6 9.05 13.51 -14.34
C ILE A 6 9.56 14.06 -15.69
N ASP A 7 10.78 13.67 -16.09
CA ASP A 7 11.40 14.09 -17.34
C ASP A 7 10.57 13.72 -18.58
N TYR A 8 9.86 12.59 -18.54
CA TYR A 8 8.96 12.17 -19.62
C TYR A 8 7.69 13.02 -19.65
N LEU A 9 7.05 13.23 -18.49
CA LEU A 9 5.80 13.98 -18.40
C LEU A 9 5.97 15.44 -18.81
N GLU A 10 7.08 16.08 -18.42
CA GLU A 10 7.37 17.46 -18.79
C GLU A 10 7.48 17.65 -20.31
N ARG A 11 8.01 16.64 -21.02
CA ARG A 11 8.08 16.67 -22.50
C ARG A 11 6.69 16.59 -23.15
N GLU A 12 5.72 16.01 -22.47
CA GLU A 12 4.32 15.90 -22.93
C GLU A 12 3.47 17.09 -22.43
N GLY A 13 4.07 18.13 -21.85
CA GLY A 13 3.36 19.30 -21.32
C GLY A 13 2.60 19.04 -20.03
N VAL A 14 2.94 17.95 -19.33
CA VAL A 14 2.38 17.57 -18.03
C VAL A 14 3.43 17.85 -16.96
N VAL A 15 3.09 18.70 -16.00
CA VAL A 15 3.96 19.01 -14.87
C VAL A 15 3.60 18.14 -13.67
N THR A 16 4.63 17.72 -12.95
CA THR A 16 4.45 17.07 -11.65
C THR A 16 4.29 18.15 -10.59
N LEU A 17 3.15 18.18 -9.90
CA LEU A 17 2.86 19.19 -8.89
C LEU A 17 3.43 18.82 -7.52
N GLY A 18 3.54 17.52 -7.24
CA GLY A 18 4.03 17.02 -5.96
C GLY A 18 3.40 15.67 -5.61
N PHE A 19 3.72 15.18 -4.42
CA PHE A 19 3.15 13.97 -3.84
C PHE A 19 2.23 14.33 -2.69
N THR A 20 1.19 13.53 -2.45
CA THR A 20 0.21 13.80 -1.36
C THR A 20 0.74 13.48 0.03
N GLY A 21 1.84 12.73 0.13
CA GLY A 21 2.49 12.34 1.40
C GLY A 21 2.30 10.88 1.82
N PHE A 22 1.26 10.19 1.32
CA PHE A 22 1.03 8.78 1.65
C PHE A 22 1.54 7.84 0.56
N GLN A 23 1.84 6.60 0.94
CA GLN A 23 2.32 5.57 0.03
C GLN A 23 1.39 4.35 0.06
N ASN A 24 0.73 4.04 -1.05
CA ASN A 24 -0.11 2.84 -1.17
C ASN A 24 0.73 1.60 -1.55
N ARG A 25 1.73 1.28 -0.72
CA ARG A 25 2.69 0.22 -1.01
C ARG A 25 2.03 -1.15 -0.90
N TYR A 26 2.47 -2.06 -1.75
CA TYR A 26 2.32 -3.48 -1.46
C TYR A 26 3.07 -3.84 -0.19
N ALA A 27 2.50 -4.74 0.59
CA ALA A 27 3.10 -5.36 1.76
C ALA A 27 2.75 -6.85 1.79
N LEU A 28 3.43 -7.59 2.66
CA LEU A 28 2.99 -8.90 3.12
C LEU A 28 2.37 -8.71 4.51
N ALA A 29 1.24 -9.37 4.76
CA ALA A 29 0.52 -9.28 6.02
C ALA A 29 0.31 -10.67 6.63
N MET A 30 0.48 -10.76 7.94
CA MET A 30 0.26 -11.96 8.74
C MET A 30 -0.74 -11.69 9.86
N ARG A 31 -1.40 -12.75 10.34
CA ARG A 31 -2.16 -12.68 11.59
C ARG A 31 -1.17 -12.46 12.74
N ARG A 32 -1.50 -11.56 13.68
CA ARG A 32 -0.58 -11.16 14.76
C ARG A 32 -0.09 -12.35 15.58
N ASP A 33 -0.98 -13.21 16.03
CA ASP A 33 -0.67 -14.43 16.78
C ASP A 33 0.29 -15.36 16.03
N ARG A 34 0.12 -15.55 14.71
CA ARG A 34 0.98 -16.40 13.89
C ARG A 34 2.36 -15.79 13.66
N ALA A 35 2.41 -14.47 13.48
CA ALA A 35 3.66 -13.73 13.39
C ALA A 35 4.44 -13.83 14.71
N GLU A 36 3.76 -13.68 15.85
CA GLU A 36 4.36 -13.83 17.19
C GLU A 36 4.79 -15.28 17.48
N GLU A 37 4.01 -16.28 17.09
CA GLU A 37 4.34 -17.70 17.26
C GLU A 37 5.64 -18.09 16.54
N LEU A 38 5.86 -17.49 15.35
CA LEU A 38 7.01 -17.78 14.49
C LEU A 38 8.16 -16.78 14.65
N ASP A 39 8.02 -15.78 15.53
CA ASP A 39 8.98 -14.67 15.72
C ASP A 39 9.28 -13.91 14.42
N ILE A 40 8.23 -13.58 13.64
CA ILE A 40 8.32 -12.90 12.35
C ILE A 40 7.85 -11.44 12.50
N ALA A 41 8.76 -10.49 12.26
CA ALA A 41 8.43 -9.06 12.16
C ALA A 41 8.71 -8.50 10.76
N SER A 42 9.57 -9.16 9.98
CA SER A 42 10.05 -8.71 8.69
C SER A 42 10.02 -9.80 7.63
N ILE A 43 10.19 -9.39 6.37
CA ILE A 43 10.34 -10.30 5.24
C ILE A 43 11.66 -11.10 5.34
N GLU A 44 12.66 -10.57 6.04
CA GLU A 44 13.91 -11.30 6.31
C GLU A 44 13.67 -12.50 7.22
N ASP A 45 12.81 -12.34 8.23
CA ASP A 45 12.45 -13.42 9.18
C ASP A 45 11.63 -14.53 8.51
N LEU A 46 10.95 -14.22 7.39
CA LEU A 46 10.25 -15.24 6.58
C LEU A 46 11.21 -16.18 5.85
N VAL A 47 12.39 -15.71 5.43
CA VAL A 47 13.32 -16.46 4.57
C VAL A 47 13.57 -17.91 5.04
N PRO A 48 13.92 -18.16 6.33
CA PRO A 48 14.18 -19.53 6.80
C PRO A 48 12.94 -20.45 6.78
N LEU A 49 11.73 -19.88 6.85
CA LEU A 49 10.47 -20.65 6.96
C LEU A 49 9.65 -20.64 5.67
N ALA A 50 10.02 -19.80 4.68
CA ALA A 50 9.19 -19.52 3.51
C ALA A 50 8.77 -20.79 2.76
N SER A 51 9.67 -21.77 2.60
CA SER A 51 9.38 -23.04 1.92
C SER A 51 8.38 -23.94 2.64
N GLU A 52 7.98 -23.61 3.86
CA GLU A 52 6.97 -24.29 4.66
C GLU A 52 5.65 -23.49 4.69
N LEU A 53 5.75 -22.16 4.61
CA LEU A 53 4.60 -21.25 4.69
C LEU A 53 3.82 -21.15 3.36
N SER A 54 2.53 -20.87 3.50
CA SER A 54 1.60 -20.62 2.41
C SER A 54 1.25 -19.13 2.31
N ALA A 55 1.22 -18.60 1.08
CA ALA A 55 0.93 -17.19 0.83
C ALA A 55 -0.24 -16.98 -0.12
N GLY A 56 -1.30 -16.34 0.36
CA GLY A 56 -2.45 -15.94 -0.45
C GLY A 56 -2.23 -14.62 -1.19
N ALA A 57 -2.77 -14.48 -2.40
CA ALA A 57 -2.77 -13.18 -3.08
C ALA A 57 -3.90 -13.04 -4.10
N ASP A 58 -4.06 -11.84 -4.67
CA ASP A 58 -4.89 -11.68 -5.88
C ASP A 58 -4.32 -12.49 -7.06
N LEU A 59 -5.19 -12.82 -8.03
CA LEU A 59 -4.88 -13.67 -9.19
C LEU A 59 -3.61 -13.29 -9.94
N LYS A 60 -3.23 -12.00 -9.94
CA LYS A 60 -2.10 -11.50 -10.74
C LYS A 60 -0.84 -11.29 -9.91
N PHE A 61 -0.92 -11.25 -8.58
CA PHE A 61 0.19 -10.81 -7.73
C PHE A 61 1.47 -11.63 -7.97
N PHE A 62 1.40 -12.96 -7.89
CA PHE A 62 2.55 -13.85 -8.07
C PHE A 62 3.11 -13.89 -9.50
N GLY A 63 2.35 -13.42 -10.49
CA GLY A 63 2.82 -13.26 -11.87
C GLY A 63 3.44 -11.89 -12.17
N ARG A 64 3.38 -10.94 -11.22
CA ARG A 64 3.88 -9.57 -11.44
C ARG A 64 5.35 -9.46 -11.09
N SER A 65 6.02 -8.51 -11.74
CA SER A 65 7.43 -8.15 -11.51
C SER A 65 7.75 -7.85 -10.05
N LYS A 66 6.78 -7.37 -9.27
CA LYS A 66 6.94 -7.10 -7.84
C LYS A 66 7.23 -8.36 -7.03
N TRP A 67 6.41 -9.39 -7.19
CA TRP A 67 6.62 -10.66 -6.53
C TRP A 67 7.94 -11.28 -6.97
N LEU A 68 8.19 -11.32 -8.29
CA LEU A 68 9.43 -11.88 -8.83
C LEU A 68 10.66 -11.18 -8.24
N ARG A 69 10.63 -9.84 -8.16
CA ARG A 69 11.71 -9.07 -7.52
C ARG A 69 11.87 -9.41 -6.05
N LEU A 70 10.79 -9.50 -5.28
CA LEU A 70 10.85 -9.85 -3.86
C LEU A 70 11.42 -11.26 -3.67
N ARG A 71 10.89 -12.24 -4.40
CA ARG A 71 11.37 -13.63 -4.43
C ARG A 71 12.87 -13.69 -4.71
N ASP A 72 13.33 -12.99 -5.74
CA ASP A 72 14.73 -13.02 -6.17
C ASP A 72 15.64 -12.26 -5.21
N LEU A 73 15.19 -11.13 -4.64
CA LEU A 73 15.98 -10.30 -3.72
C LEU A 73 16.18 -10.97 -2.36
N TYR A 74 15.16 -11.66 -1.85
CA TYR A 74 15.21 -12.40 -0.59
C TYR A 74 15.62 -13.86 -0.78
N ASN A 75 15.74 -14.34 -2.03
CA ASN A 75 16.03 -15.72 -2.38
C ASN A 75 15.11 -16.73 -1.65
N MET A 76 13.81 -16.43 -1.64
CA MET A 76 12.80 -17.23 -0.95
C MET A 76 11.58 -17.44 -1.84
N ASP A 77 10.88 -18.56 -1.68
CA ASP A 77 9.59 -18.81 -2.29
C ASP A 77 8.70 -19.62 -1.33
N PHE A 78 7.38 -19.49 -1.48
CA PHE A 78 6.40 -20.12 -0.60
C PHE A 78 6.01 -21.52 -1.06
N SER A 79 5.72 -22.40 -0.10
CA SER A 79 5.32 -23.80 -0.31
C SER A 79 4.07 -23.91 -1.19
N ASN A 80 3.11 -23.03 -0.94
CA ASN A 80 1.87 -22.90 -1.70
C ASN A 80 1.51 -21.43 -1.87
N LYS A 81 0.92 -21.10 -3.03
CA LYS A 81 0.57 -19.73 -3.42
C LYS A 81 -0.84 -19.64 -4.00
N PRO A 82 -1.90 -19.98 -3.24
CA PRO A 82 -3.26 -19.93 -3.73
C PRO A 82 -3.67 -18.49 -4.04
N THR A 83 -4.49 -18.32 -5.07
CA THR A 83 -5.04 -17.03 -5.44
C THR A 83 -6.48 -16.90 -5.00
N PHE A 84 -6.86 -15.74 -4.47
CA PHE A 84 -8.20 -15.45 -3.98
C PHE A 84 -8.81 -14.26 -4.71
N ASP A 85 -10.14 -14.18 -4.66
CA ASP A 85 -10.80 -12.90 -4.86
C ASP A 85 -10.35 -11.92 -3.73
N PRO A 86 -10.05 -10.65 -4.04
CA PRO A 86 -9.61 -9.68 -3.03
C PRO A 86 -10.58 -9.51 -1.84
N SER A 87 -11.88 -9.76 -2.03
CA SER A 87 -12.88 -9.72 -0.96
C SER A 87 -12.76 -10.90 0.02
N LEU A 88 -12.25 -12.05 -0.43
CA LEU A 88 -12.13 -13.28 0.35
C LEU A 88 -10.72 -13.51 0.92
N MET A 89 -9.72 -12.83 0.36
CA MET A 89 -8.31 -13.03 0.72
C MET A 89 -8.01 -12.80 2.21
N TYR A 90 -8.62 -11.77 2.80
CA TYR A 90 -8.45 -11.49 4.24
C TYR A 90 -9.13 -12.54 5.11
N THR A 91 -10.30 -13.03 4.70
CA THR A 91 -10.99 -14.13 5.39
C THR A 91 -10.13 -15.40 5.37
N ALA A 92 -9.51 -15.74 4.24
CA ALA A 92 -8.62 -16.89 4.14
C ALA A 92 -7.43 -16.82 5.10
N LEU A 93 -6.87 -15.63 5.32
CA LEU A 93 -5.81 -15.41 6.32
C LEU A 93 -6.32 -15.57 7.76
N VAL A 94 -7.44 -14.92 8.08
CA VAL A 94 -8.01 -14.93 9.43
C VAL A 94 -8.46 -16.33 9.84
N GLU A 95 -9.01 -17.11 8.90
CA GLU A 95 -9.39 -18.51 9.10
C GLU A 95 -8.19 -19.48 9.09
N GLY A 96 -6.98 -18.99 8.84
CA GLY A 96 -5.76 -19.80 8.84
C GLY A 96 -5.62 -20.74 7.63
N GLN A 97 -6.32 -20.46 6.53
CA GLN A 97 -6.17 -21.21 5.28
C GLN A 97 -4.82 -20.90 4.59
N VAL A 98 -4.25 -19.72 4.87
CA VAL A 98 -2.90 -19.31 4.48
C VAL A 98 -2.18 -18.66 5.66
N ASP A 99 -0.84 -18.71 5.68
CA ASP A 99 -0.03 -18.11 6.75
C ASP A 99 0.13 -16.60 6.57
N LEU A 100 0.18 -16.13 5.33
CA LEU A 100 0.28 -14.71 4.98
C LEU A 100 -0.49 -14.36 3.71
N ILE A 101 -0.72 -13.07 3.48
CA ILE A 101 -1.29 -12.56 2.23
C ILE A 101 -0.49 -11.39 1.67
N SER A 102 -0.66 -11.11 0.37
CA SER A 102 -0.37 -9.78 -0.15
C SER A 102 -1.41 -8.77 0.34
N ALA A 103 -0.96 -7.58 0.73
CA ALA A 103 -1.81 -6.52 1.24
C ALA A 103 -1.36 -5.17 0.70
N TYR A 104 -2.17 -4.15 0.96
CA TYR A 104 -1.76 -2.76 0.81
C TYR A 104 -1.57 -2.14 2.19
N THR A 105 -0.49 -1.36 2.34
CA THR A 105 -0.18 -0.60 3.57
C THR A 105 -1.27 0.38 4.00
N THR A 106 -2.17 0.75 3.09
CA THR A 106 -3.31 1.64 3.34
C THR A 106 -4.66 0.92 3.44
N ASP A 107 -4.72 -0.40 3.35
CA ASP A 107 -5.99 -1.15 3.40
C ASP A 107 -6.56 -1.15 4.83
N GLY A 108 -7.80 -0.70 4.99
CA GLY A 108 -8.46 -0.58 6.30
C GLY A 108 -8.64 -1.93 7.00
N ARG A 109 -8.69 -3.04 6.24
CA ARG A 109 -8.87 -4.39 6.78
C ARG A 109 -7.68 -4.89 7.57
N VAL A 110 -6.47 -4.37 7.31
CA VAL A 110 -5.27 -4.66 8.11
C VAL A 110 -5.52 -4.30 9.57
N ALA A 111 -6.07 -3.12 9.83
CA ALA A 111 -6.42 -2.70 11.19
C ALA A 111 -7.66 -3.44 11.72
N ALA A 112 -8.66 -3.67 10.87
CA ALA A 112 -9.91 -4.32 11.29
C ALA A 112 -9.71 -5.78 11.76
N PHE A 113 -8.74 -6.49 11.17
CA PHE A 113 -8.41 -7.88 11.51
C PHE A 113 -7.16 -8.02 12.39
N ASP A 114 -6.63 -6.92 12.93
CA ASP A 114 -5.40 -6.88 13.73
C ASP A 114 -4.23 -7.64 13.08
N LEU A 115 -3.96 -7.31 11.82
CA LEU A 115 -2.88 -7.92 11.05
C LEU A 115 -1.57 -7.15 11.24
N VAL A 116 -0.48 -7.88 11.20
CA VAL A 116 0.88 -7.33 11.18
C VAL A 116 1.33 -7.20 9.73
N LEU A 117 1.74 -5.99 9.34
CA LEU A 117 2.45 -5.77 8.09
C LEU A 117 3.94 -6.05 8.33
N LEU A 118 4.52 -6.90 7.51
CA LEU A 118 5.93 -7.27 7.64
C LEU A 118 6.83 -6.15 7.09
N GLU A 119 7.88 -5.83 7.83
CA GLU A 119 8.89 -4.88 7.38
C GLU A 119 9.66 -5.41 6.16
N ASP A 120 9.93 -4.55 5.18
CA ASP A 120 10.71 -4.86 3.98
C ASP A 120 12.07 -4.13 4.03
N PRO A 121 13.05 -4.62 4.82
CA PRO A 121 14.33 -3.93 5.03
C PRO A 121 15.13 -3.74 3.73
N ARG A 122 14.97 -4.65 2.76
CA ARG A 122 15.66 -4.57 1.45
C ARG A 122 14.90 -3.72 0.42
N ASN A 123 13.74 -3.16 0.76
CA ASN A 123 12.90 -2.36 -0.12
C ASN A 123 12.61 -3.05 -1.48
N ALA A 124 12.27 -4.35 -1.43
CA ALA A 124 11.82 -5.10 -2.61
C ALA A 124 10.50 -4.56 -3.18
N LEU A 125 9.55 -4.24 -2.29
CA LEU A 125 8.23 -3.71 -2.61
C LEU A 125 8.32 -2.19 -2.67
N LEU A 126 8.61 -1.70 -3.87
CA LEU A 126 8.74 -0.27 -4.15
C LEU A 126 7.51 0.54 -3.74
N ALA A 127 7.76 1.79 -3.37
CA ALA A 127 6.72 2.74 -3.00
C ALA A 127 5.75 3.03 -4.16
N TYR A 128 4.48 3.24 -3.80
CA TYR A 128 3.43 3.75 -4.66
C TYR A 128 3.00 5.11 -4.12
N ASP A 129 3.72 6.15 -4.53
CA ASP A 129 3.36 7.50 -4.14
C ASP A 129 2.13 7.94 -4.94
N ALA A 130 1.16 8.55 -4.26
CA ALA A 130 0.10 9.27 -4.95
C ALA A 130 0.64 10.62 -5.43
N MET A 131 0.81 10.73 -6.75
CA MET A 131 1.39 11.89 -7.42
C MET A 131 0.28 12.74 -8.06
N LEU A 132 0.37 14.06 -7.89
CA LEU A 132 -0.51 15.02 -8.52
C LEU A 132 0.14 15.53 -9.82
N LEU A 133 -0.62 15.45 -10.91
CA LEU A 133 -0.22 15.87 -12.24
C LEU A 133 -1.21 16.91 -12.77
N ALA A 134 -0.70 17.91 -13.48
CA ALA A 134 -1.54 18.84 -14.23
C ALA A 134 -0.89 19.24 -15.55
N LEU A 135 -1.72 19.76 -16.46
CA LEU A 135 -1.21 20.49 -17.62
C LEU A 135 -0.58 21.80 -17.16
N ASP A 136 0.45 22.24 -17.89
CA ASP A 136 1.14 23.50 -17.62
C ASP A 136 0.19 24.71 -17.53
N ALA A 137 -0.83 24.74 -18.38
CA ALA A 137 -1.87 25.78 -18.36
C ALA A 137 -2.68 25.84 -17.05
N ALA A 138 -2.92 24.69 -16.41
CA ALA A 138 -3.60 24.64 -15.12
C ALA A 138 -2.65 24.99 -13.97
N ALA A 139 -1.40 24.52 -14.02
CA ALA A 139 -0.37 24.85 -13.04
C ALA A 139 -0.01 26.35 -13.02
N SER A 140 -0.21 27.04 -14.14
CA SER A 140 -0.05 28.49 -14.24
C SER A 140 -1.13 29.30 -13.49
N ASN A 141 -2.21 28.67 -13.02
CA ASN A 141 -3.28 29.34 -12.27
C ASN A 141 -2.95 29.40 -10.77
N PRO A 142 -2.71 30.59 -10.17
CA PRO A 142 -2.33 30.70 -8.77
C PRO A 142 -3.42 30.24 -7.79
N ALA A 143 -4.70 30.34 -8.16
CA ALA A 143 -5.80 29.88 -7.31
C ALA A 143 -5.86 28.36 -7.25
N PHE A 144 -5.57 27.70 -8.38
CA PHE A 144 -5.45 26.24 -8.44
C PHE A 144 -4.25 25.77 -7.62
N MET A 145 -3.06 26.38 -7.83
CA MET A 145 -1.85 25.99 -7.10
C MET A 145 -1.99 26.14 -5.59
N ARG A 146 -2.67 27.19 -5.09
CA ARG A 146 -2.94 27.30 -3.64
C ARG A 146 -3.73 26.12 -3.05
N VAL A 147 -4.63 25.52 -3.82
CA VAL A 147 -5.39 24.33 -3.38
C VAL A 147 -4.54 23.08 -3.47
N VAL A 148 -3.72 22.97 -4.51
CA VAL A 148 -2.81 21.84 -4.68
C VAL A 148 -1.74 21.83 -3.59
N ASP A 149 -1.13 22.98 -3.31
CA ASP A 149 -0.08 23.13 -2.31
C ASP A 149 -0.54 22.73 -0.91
N SER A 150 -1.84 22.87 -0.59
CA SER A 150 -2.37 22.43 0.69
C SER A 150 -2.47 20.90 0.82
N ILE A 151 -2.42 20.17 -0.29
CA ILE A 151 -2.51 18.70 -0.37
C ILE A 151 -1.10 18.06 -0.40
N ILE A 152 -0.09 18.79 -0.86
CA ILE A 152 1.27 18.26 -0.99
C ILE A 152 1.81 17.89 0.39
N ASP A 153 2.30 16.66 0.52
CA ASP A 153 2.88 16.06 1.73
C ASP A 153 1.99 16.14 2.99
N SER A 154 0.69 16.39 2.84
CA SER A 154 -0.22 16.65 3.97
C SER A 154 -0.96 15.40 4.47
N ILE A 155 -0.93 14.30 3.72
CA ILE A 155 -1.70 13.09 4.03
C ILE A 155 -0.72 12.00 4.49
N SER A 156 -0.77 11.64 5.78
CA SER A 156 0.01 10.50 6.30
C SER A 156 -0.61 9.15 5.94
N ASP A 157 0.20 8.09 5.94
CA ASP A 157 -0.28 6.71 5.76
C ASP A 157 -1.36 6.32 6.78
N ALA A 158 -1.23 6.78 8.02
CA ALA A 158 -2.21 6.52 9.08
C ALA A 158 -3.54 7.23 8.81
N SER A 159 -3.48 8.48 8.33
CA SER A 159 -4.68 9.22 7.92
C SER A 159 -5.36 8.53 6.74
N MET A 160 -4.60 8.08 5.74
CA MET A 160 -5.18 7.40 4.58
C MET A 160 -5.78 6.04 4.95
N ARG A 161 -5.13 5.25 5.83
CA ARG A 161 -5.70 4.00 6.36
C ARG A 161 -7.05 4.22 7.02
N GLN A 162 -7.15 5.24 7.88
CA GLN A 162 -8.41 5.54 8.56
C GLN A 162 -9.50 5.97 7.57
N ALA A 163 -9.15 6.79 6.58
CA ALA A 163 -10.08 7.21 5.54
C ALA A 163 -10.63 6.02 4.73
N ASN A 164 -9.76 5.07 4.35
CA ASN A 164 -10.19 3.85 3.65
C ASN A 164 -11.08 2.96 4.55
N ARG A 165 -10.75 2.82 5.84
CA ARG A 165 -11.56 2.05 6.79
C ARG A 165 -13.01 2.55 6.86
N LEU A 166 -13.22 3.87 6.89
CA LEU A 166 -14.57 4.46 6.93
C LEU A 166 -15.44 3.94 5.77
N VAL A 167 -14.88 3.87 4.57
CA VAL A 167 -15.63 3.42 3.38
C VAL A 167 -15.73 1.89 3.32
N ASP A 168 -14.59 1.21 3.41
CA ASP A 168 -14.50 -0.22 3.10
C ASP A 168 -15.05 -1.12 4.22
N VAL A 169 -15.00 -0.64 5.47
CA VAL A 169 -15.36 -1.41 6.66
C VAL A 169 -16.59 -0.84 7.34
N ASP A 170 -16.63 0.47 7.58
CA ASP A 170 -17.73 1.10 8.31
C ASP A 170 -18.95 1.40 7.39
N GLY A 171 -18.78 1.29 6.07
CA GLY A 171 -19.85 1.51 5.09
C GLY A 171 -20.23 2.98 4.91
N GLU A 172 -19.37 3.89 5.36
CA GLU A 172 -19.57 5.34 5.24
C GLU A 172 -19.36 5.83 3.80
N SER A 173 -19.85 7.03 3.52
CA SER A 173 -19.67 7.64 2.20
C SER A 173 -18.21 8.08 1.95
N VAL A 174 -17.80 8.11 0.69
CA VAL A 174 -16.51 8.70 0.27
C VAL A 174 -16.39 10.16 0.74
N ASN A 175 -17.50 10.91 0.82
CA ASN A 175 -17.48 12.28 1.34
C ASN A 175 -17.07 12.33 2.81
N ALA A 176 -17.51 11.39 3.65
CA ALA A 176 -17.11 11.32 5.05
C ALA A 176 -15.59 11.08 5.18
N ALA A 177 -15.03 10.22 4.32
CA ALA A 177 -13.59 10.00 4.25
C ALA A 177 -12.82 11.27 3.80
N ILE A 178 -13.35 12.02 2.83
CA ILE A 178 -12.76 13.30 2.39
C ILE A 178 -12.79 14.34 3.51
N GLU A 179 -13.90 14.46 4.23
CA GLU A 179 -14.04 15.39 5.37
C GLU A 179 -13.07 15.04 6.49
N TYR A 180 -12.91 13.75 6.80
CA TYR A 180 -11.90 13.28 7.73
C TYR A 180 -10.50 13.72 7.31
N LEU A 181 -10.09 13.47 6.05
CA LEU A 181 -8.77 13.87 5.55
C LEU A 181 -8.57 15.38 5.62
N ARG A 182 -9.57 16.18 5.20
CA ARG A 182 -9.52 17.64 5.29
C ARG A 182 -9.32 18.12 6.73
N SER A 183 -10.00 17.51 7.69
CA SER A 183 -9.86 17.87 9.11
C SER A 183 -8.44 17.65 9.64
N ARG A 184 -7.76 16.59 9.16
CA ARG A 184 -6.38 16.27 9.53
C ARG A 184 -5.36 17.20 8.86
N MET A 185 -5.61 17.61 7.62
CA MET A 185 -4.74 18.55 6.89
C MET A 185 -4.76 19.95 7.51
N LEU A 186 -5.90 20.39 8.07
CA LEU A 186 -6.04 21.70 8.71
C LEU A 186 -5.52 21.76 10.16
N SER A 187 -5.14 20.61 10.73
CA SER A 187 -4.69 20.50 12.13
C SER A 187 -3.16 20.48 12.28
N ASN A 188 -2.42 20.56 11.16
CA ASN A 188 -0.96 20.71 11.08
C ASN A 188 -0.60 22.09 10.54
#